data_AF-A0A183HHJ9-F1
#
_entry.id   AF-A0A183HHJ9-F1
#
_cell.length_a   1.000
_cell.length_b   1.000
_cell.length_c   1.000
_cell.angle_alpha   90.00
_cell.angle_beta   90.00
_cell.angle_gamma   90.00
#
_symmetry.space_group_name_H-M   'P 1'
#
loop_
_entity.id
_entity.type
_entity.pdbx_description
1 polymer ?
#
loop_
_entity_poly.entity_id
_entity_poly.type
_entity_poly.pdbx_seq_one_letter_code
_entity_poly.pdbx_strand_id
1 'polypeptide(L)'
;MCKELDNWKIRLTLWVHPFVNLVSDNGKNLALRHLFVKNSSGQPGIVEWWQGQAYVIDFTNPEAVHWFCEQLEKIKKLGIFSFKFDAGEVTYLPKDIRLYSGASPNDFCKAYVQTAALFGSSIEVRVFHCTQSLPIFYRTMDRLSTWNNIGLNTLIPVVLNFGLHGYYYNLPDMIGGNGYNGQRCSKELYIRWMQNDIDYE
;
A
#
# COMPACT_ATOMS: atom_id res chain seq x y z
N MET A 1 4.35 -9.97 22.72
CA MET A 1 3.59 -9.91 21.45
C MET A 1 4.14 -10.82 20.35
N CYS A 2 5.14 -10.44 19.53
CA CYS A 2 5.52 -11.26 18.35
C CYS A 2 5.86 -12.72 18.68
N LYS A 3 6.59 -12.98 19.76
CA LYS A 3 6.87 -14.33 20.25
C LYS A 3 5.62 -15.11 20.66
N GLU A 4 4.62 -14.43 21.23
CA GLU A 4 3.36 -15.08 21.63
C GLU A 4 2.51 -15.44 20.40
N LEU A 5 2.44 -14.54 19.41
CA LEU A 5 1.75 -14.79 18.14
C LEU A 5 2.40 -15.96 17.38
N ASP A 6 3.73 -16.04 17.37
CA ASP A 6 4.46 -17.15 16.75
C ASP A 6 4.19 -18.49 17.47
N ASN A 7 4.14 -18.49 18.81
CA ASN A 7 3.74 -19.66 19.59
C ASN A 7 2.31 -20.14 19.24
N TRP A 8 1.41 -19.22 18.90
CA TRP A 8 0.04 -19.51 18.44
C TRP A 8 -0.06 -19.79 16.93
N LYS A 9 1.06 -19.81 16.20
CA LYS A 9 1.11 -19.96 14.74
C LYS A 9 0.34 -18.88 13.98
N ILE A 10 0.23 -17.69 14.56
CA ILE A 10 -0.39 -16.52 13.95
C ILE A 10 0.70 -15.68 13.27
N ARG A 11 0.55 -15.49 11.96
CA ARG A 11 1.44 -14.63 11.18
C ARG A 11 1.03 -13.17 11.34
N LEU A 12 1.96 -12.35 11.81
CA LEU A 12 1.74 -10.92 11.97
C LEU A 12 2.20 -10.14 10.74
N THR A 13 1.27 -9.41 10.12
CA THR A 13 1.54 -8.49 9.02
C THR A 13 1.35 -7.06 9.51
N LEU A 14 2.27 -6.15 9.17
CA LEU A 14 2.14 -4.73 9.51
C LEU A 14 1.76 -3.88 8.31
N TRP A 15 0.97 -2.85 8.55
CA TRP A 15 0.64 -1.84 7.56
C TRP A 15 1.79 -0.82 7.43
N VAL A 16 2.18 -0.53 6.18
CA VAL A 16 3.26 0.41 5.84
C VAL A 16 2.83 1.28 4.66
N HIS A 17 3.42 2.47 4.55
CA HIS A 17 3.07 3.46 3.53
C HIS A 17 4.31 4.31 3.17
N PRO A 18 4.33 5.03 2.04
CA PRO A 18 5.50 5.73 1.52
C PRO A 18 5.69 7.15 2.09
N PHE A 19 5.02 7.49 3.19
CA PHE A 19 4.96 8.85 3.73
C PHE A 19 5.82 9.02 4.98
N VAL A 20 6.50 10.15 5.07
CA VAL A 20 7.24 10.58 6.27
C VAL A 20 6.63 11.87 6.79
N ASN A 21 5.87 11.77 7.88
CA ASN A 21 5.18 12.91 8.48
C ASN A 21 6.17 14.01 8.91
N LEU A 22 5.84 15.27 8.61
CA LEU A 22 6.71 16.42 8.92
C LEU A 22 7.00 16.54 10.42
N VAL A 23 6.06 16.10 11.27
CA VAL A 23 6.18 16.16 12.72
C VAL A 23 7.04 15.04 13.32
N SER A 24 7.32 13.98 12.55
CA SER A 24 8.16 12.86 12.98
C SER A 24 9.64 13.23 13.02
N ASP A 25 10.45 12.48 13.77
CA ASP A 25 11.90 12.70 13.82
C ASP A 25 12.55 12.54 12.44
N ASN A 26 12.08 11.58 11.63
CA ASN A 26 12.52 11.42 10.25
C ASN A 26 12.13 12.61 9.36
N GLY A 27 10.94 13.18 9.57
CA GLY A 27 10.49 14.36 8.82
C GLY A 27 11.27 15.63 9.16
N LYS A 28 11.72 15.76 10.41
CA LYS A 28 12.56 16.88 10.88
C LYS A 28 14.03 16.73 10.49
N ASN A 29 14.47 15.51 10.17
CA ASN A 29 15.86 15.23 9.84
C ASN A 29 16.24 15.77 8.45
N LEU A 30 17.02 16.86 8.43
CA LEU A 30 17.50 17.49 7.20
C LEU A 30 18.33 16.57 6.33
N ALA A 31 19.04 15.60 6.92
CA ALA A 31 19.87 14.65 6.21
C ALA A 31 19.07 13.60 5.43
N LEU A 32 17.74 13.52 5.60
CA LEU A 32 16.88 12.62 4.81
C LEU A 32 16.18 13.32 3.65
N ARG A 33 16.29 14.65 3.52
CA ARG A 33 15.55 15.43 2.53
C ARG A 33 15.83 15.03 1.09
N HIS A 34 17.02 14.54 0.79
CA HIS A 34 17.39 14.09 -0.57
C HIS A 34 16.73 12.76 -0.96
N LEU A 35 16.16 12.02 0.00
CA LEU A 35 15.45 10.76 -0.24
C LEU A 35 13.99 10.98 -0.66
N PHE A 36 13.49 12.21 -0.57
CA PHE A 36 12.08 12.51 -0.82
C PHE A 36 11.85 13.05 -2.24
N VAL A 37 10.64 12.81 -2.75
CA VAL A 37 10.17 13.32 -4.04
C VAL A 37 10.23 14.85 -4.02
N LYS A 38 10.79 15.43 -5.07
CA LYS A 38 10.98 16.88 -5.19
C LYS A 38 9.85 17.52 -5.98
N ASN A 39 9.61 18.79 -5.70
CA ASN A 39 8.81 19.67 -6.54
C ASN A 39 9.67 20.39 -7.59
N SER A 40 9.07 21.28 -8.37
CA SER A 40 9.72 22.08 -9.41
C SER A 40 10.87 22.97 -8.89
N SER A 41 10.85 23.40 -7.62
CA SER A 41 11.94 24.17 -7.02
C SER A 41 13.11 23.30 -6.53
N GLY A 42 13.02 21.97 -6.70
CA GLY A 42 14.05 21.02 -6.27
C GLY A 42 14.05 20.73 -4.77
N GLN A 43 13.07 21.25 -4.03
CA GLN A 43 12.87 20.97 -2.60
C GLN A 43 11.94 19.76 -2.43
N PRO A 44 12.02 19.02 -1.31
CA PRO A 44 11.04 18.00 -0.98
C PRO A 44 9.61 18.55 -1.02
N GLY A 45 8.76 17.94 -1.83
CA GLY A 45 7.36 18.35 -1.93
C GLY A 45 6.58 17.91 -0.71
N ILE A 46 5.79 18.82 -0.15
CA ILE A 46 4.88 18.53 0.96
C ILE A 46 3.54 18.13 0.37
N VAL A 47 2.97 17.04 0.90
CA VAL A 47 1.68 16.50 0.48
C VAL A 47 0.77 16.30 1.68
N GLU A 48 -0.53 16.33 1.43
CA GLU A 48 -1.56 15.99 2.42
C GLU A 48 -1.96 14.53 2.26
N TRP A 49 -2.05 13.82 3.37
CA TRP A 49 -2.65 12.49 3.44
C TRP A 49 -3.52 12.37 4.70
N TRP A 50 -4.17 11.24 4.92
CA TRP A 50 -5.19 11.10 5.96
C TRP A 50 -4.67 11.32 7.40
N GLN A 51 -3.35 11.30 7.60
CA GLN A 51 -2.66 11.59 8.88
C GLN A 51 -1.82 12.89 8.83
N GLY A 52 -2.25 13.87 8.03
CA GLY A 52 -1.70 15.22 7.99
C GLY A 52 -0.69 15.45 6.88
N GLN A 53 0.32 16.27 7.14
CA GLN A 53 1.34 16.66 6.16
C GLN A 53 2.56 15.75 6.21
N ALA A 54 3.06 15.36 5.03
CA ALA A 54 4.20 14.48 4.90
C ALA A 54 5.07 14.81 3.68
N TYR A 55 6.28 14.27 3.69
CA TYR A 55 7.07 14.03 2.48
C TYR A 55 6.76 12.64 1.92
N VAL A 56 6.94 12.46 0.61
CA VAL A 56 6.85 11.15 -0.05
C VAL A 56 8.27 10.65 -0.32
N ILE A 57 8.58 9.41 0.07
CA ILE A 57 9.85 8.74 -0.25
C ILE A 57 9.94 8.53 -1.75
N ASP A 58 11.04 8.92 -2.40
CA ASP A 58 11.23 8.75 -3.84
C ASP A 58 11.75 7.34 -4.17
N PHE A 59 10.86 6.40 -4.47
CA PHE A 59 11.24 5.03 -4.83
C PHE A 59 12.03 4.91 -6.14
N THR A 60 12.19 6.00 -6.91
CA THR A 60 13.09 6.02 -8.06
C THR A 60 14.53 6.39 -7.70
N ASN A 61 14.77 6.81 -6.45
CA ASN A 61 16.10 7.03 -5.88
C ASN A 61 16.59 5.74 -5.20
N PRO A 62 17.68 5.11 -5.67
CA PRO A 62 18.22 3.89 -5.05
C PRO A 62 18.60 4.05 -3.58
N GLU A 63 19.05 5.24 -3.17
CA GLU A 63 19.37 5.52 -1.77
C GLU A 63 18.12 5.57 -0.88
N ALA A 64 17.01 6.10 -1.41
CA ALA A 64 15.74 6.14 -0.71
C ALA A 64 15.14 4.73 -0.57
N VAL A 65 15.23 3.93 -1.64
CA VAL A 65 14.87 2.50 -1.60
C VAL A 65 15.69 1.77 -0.55
N HIS A 66 17.01 1.95 -0.53
CA HIS A 66 17.88 1.34 0.46
C HIS A 66 17.47 1.74 1.89
N TRP A 67 17.33 3.03 2.15
CA TRP A 67 16.94 3.55 3.47
C TRP A 67 15.59 3.00 3.94
N PHE A 68 14.59 2.97 3.05
CA PHE A 68 13.27 2.43 3.37
C PHE A 68 13.33 0.94 3.69
N CYS A 69 14.06 0.18 2.86
CA CYS A 69 14.25 -1.25 3.08
C CYS A 69 14.96 -1.54 4.41
N GLU A 70 15.97 -0.76 4.77
CA GLU A 70 16.65 -0.88 6.06
C GLU A 70 15.71 -0.67 7.24
N GLN A 71 14.76 0.27 7.15
CA GLN A 71 13.79 0.48 8.24
C GLN A 71 12.86 -0.74 8.39
N LEU A 72 12.37 -1.28 7.28
CA LEU A 72 11.50 -2.46 7.31
C LEU A 72 12.25 -3.71 7.76
N GLU A 73 13.51 -3.90 7.37
CA GLU A 73 14.33 -5.03 7.83
C GLU A 73 14.60 -4.98 9.34
N LYS A 74 14.79 -3.79 9.92
CA LYS A 74 14.88 -3.65 11.39
C LYS A 74 13.61 -4.13 12.08
N ILE A 75 12.44 -3.80 11.51
CA ILE A 75 11.13 -4.21 12.04
C ILE A 75 10.92 -5.72 11.83
N LYS A 76 11.29 -6.26 10.67
CA LYS A 76 11.17 -7.69 10.34
C LYS A 76 11.93 -8.57 11.33
N LYS A 77 13.11 -8.13 11.77
CA LYS A 77 13.92 -8.80 12.82
C LYS A 77 13.20 -8.95 14.17
N LEU A 78 12.12 -8.21 14.42
CA LEU A 78 11.29 -8.36 15.62
C LEU A 78 10.29 -9.52 15.53
N GLY A 79 10.26 -10.26 14.43
CA GLY A 79 9.35 -11.39 14.19
C GLY A 79 8.10 -11.01 13.40
N ILE A 80 8.15 -9.97 12.59
CA ILE A 80 7.07 -9.62 11.65
C ILE A 80 7.16 -10.53 10.43
N PHE A 81 6.04 -11.13 10.03
CA PHE A 81 5.99 -12.08 8.92
C PHE A 81 5.98 -11.37 7.56
N SER A 82 5.13 -10.35 7.40
CA SER A 82 4.94 -9.66 6.12
C SER A 82 4.49 -8.21 6.31
N PHE A 83 4.26 -7.51 5.20
CA PHE A 83 3.77 -6.13 5.18
C PHE A 83 2.61 -5.95 4.20
N LYS A 84 1.68 -5.07 4.57
CA LYS A 84 0.64 -4.50 3.70
C LYS A 84 1.10 -3.10 3.28
N PHE A 85 1.49 -2.96 2.02
CA PHE A 85 1.96 -1.72 1.42
C PHE A 85 0.79 -0.92 0.87
N ASP A 86 0.42 0.13 1.59
CA ASP A 86 -0.68 1.01 1.25
C ASP A 86 -0.21 2.27 0.54
N ALA A 87 -1.17 2.99 -0.01
CA ALA A 87 -0.96 4.14 -0.87
C ALA A 87 -0.02 3.85 -2.07
N GLY A 88 0.79 4.83 -2.47
CA GLY A 88 1.69 4.73 -3.63
C GLY A 88 1.08 5.25 -4.92
N GLU A 89 -0.15 5.79 -4.88
CA GLU A 89 -0.82 6.40 -6.02
C GLU A 89 -0.14 7.72 -6.41
N VAL A 90 -0.14 8.01 -7.72
CA VAL A 90 0.33 9.28 -8.26
C VAL A 90 -0.42 10.49 -7.71
N THR A 91 -1.65 10.30 -7.22
CA THR A 91 -2.47 11.36 -6.62
C THR A 91 -1.89 11.92 -5.33
N TYR A 92 -1.00 11.17 -4.68
CA TYR A 92 -0.29 11.63 -3.47
C TYR A 92 1.04 12.31 -3.79
N LEU A 93 1.42 12.45 -5.06
CA LEU A 93 2.67 13.11 -5.44
C LEU A 93 2.49 14.64 -5.48
N PRO A 94 3.55 15.42 -5.19
CA PRO A 94 3.50 16.87 -5.29
C PRO A 94 3.10 17.35 -6.69
N LYS A 95 2.47 18.53 -6.75
CA LYS A 95 2.30 19.24 -8.03
C LYS A 95 3.67 19.55 -8.64
N ASP A 96 3.77 19.43 -9.96
CA ASP A 96 5.01 19.62 -10.73
C ASP A 96 6.17 18.76 -10.20
N ILE A 97 5.91 17.46 -10.12
CA ILE A 97 6.82 16.44 -9.61
C ILE A 97 8.15 16.37 -10.36
N ARG A 98 9.22 16.19 -9.59
CA ARG A 98 10.53 15.79 -10.10
C ARG A 98 11.03 14.55 -9.34
N LEU A 99 10.95 13.41 -10.01
CA LEU A 99 11.53 12.15 -9.55
C LEU A 99 13.04 12.12 -9.78
N TYR A 100 13.78 11.42 -8.93
CA TYR A 100 15.22 11.25 -9.02
C TYR A 100 15.66 10.70 -10.39
N SER A 101 14.96 9.70 -10.90
CA SER A 101 15.25 9.08 -12.19
C SER A 101 14.90 9.95 -13.41
N GLY A 102 14.18 11.07 -13.21
CA GLY A 102 13.59 11.85 -14.31
C GLY A 102 12.42 11.15 -15.01
N ALA A 103 11.93 10.05 -14.45
CA ALA A 103 10.87 9.22 -15.03
C ALA A 103 9.47 9.83 -14.88
N SER A 104 8.47 9.16 -15.46
CA SER A 104 7.08 9.58 -15.37
C SER A 104 6.51 9.31 -13.97
N PRO A 105 5.42 10.00 -13.56
CA PRO A 105 4.76 9.72 -12.29
C PRO A 105 4.32 8.25 -12.13
N ASN A 106 3.96 7.55 -13.21
CA ASN A 106 3.58 6.15 -13.13
C ASN A 106 4.77 5.22 -12.83
N ASP A 107 5.99 5.64 -13.17
CA ASP A 107 7.21 4.89 -12.85
C ASP A 107 7.48 4.89 -11.35
N PHE A 108 7.02 5.91 -10.61
CA PHE A 108 7.01 5.88 -9.15
C PHE A 108 6.18 4.72 -8.61
N CYS A 109 4.95 4.51 -9.11
CA CYS A 109 4.10 3.41 -8.68
C CYS A 109 4.78 2.06 -8.94
N LYS A 110 5.37 1.89 -10.13
CA LYS A 110 6.12 0.70 -10.49
C LYS A 110 7.31 0.47 -9.55
N ALA A 111 8.10 1.50 -9.27
CA ALA A 111 9.26 1.41 -8.40
C ALA A 111 8.89 1.09 -6.94
N TYR A 112 7.78 1.67 -6.45
CA TYR A 112 7.24 1.36 -5.12
C TYR A 112 6.83 -0.12 -5.02
N VAL A 113 6.08 -0.63 -6.00
CA VAL A 113 5.64 -2.04 -6.04
C VAL A 113 6.82 -3.00 -6.16
N GLN A 114 7.80 -2.67 -7.02
CA GLN A 114 9.03 -3.47 -7.14
C GLN A 114 9.84 -3.49 -5.84
N THR A 115 9.89 -2.37 -5.12
CA THR A 115 10.52 -2.30 -3.80
C THR A 115 9.77 -3.15 -2.78
N ALA A 116 8.44 -3.09 -2.75
CA ALA A 116 7.61 -3.91 -1.87
C ALA A 116 7.81 -5.42 -2.11
N ALA A 117 7.95 -5.84 -3.37
CA ALA A 117 8.17 -7.23 -3.73
C ALA A 117 9.48 -7.85 -3.20
N LEU A 118 10.46 -7.02 -2.80
CA LEU A 118 11.69 -7.49 -2.15
C LEU A 118 11.41 -8.19 -0.79
N PHE A 119 10.26 -7.92 -0.18
CA PHE A 119 9.90 -8.45 1.13
C PHE A 119 9.22 -9.83 1.11
N GLY A 120 9.04 -10.41 -0.08
CA GLY A 120 8.52 -11.77 -0.28
C GLY A 120 7.16 -11.81 -0.99
N SER A 121 6.67 -13.01 -1.29
CA SER A 121 5.43 -13.22 -2.05
C SER A 121 4.14 -13.05 -1.22
N SER A 122 4.24 -13.05 0.11
CA SER A 122 3.09 -12.87 1.02
C SER A 122 2.79 -11.41 1.35
N ILE A 123 3.31 -10.47 0.56
CA ILE A 123 3.02 -9.03 0.69
C ILE A 123 1.78 -8.66 -0.13
N GLU A 124 1.17 -7.56 0.27
CA GLU A 124 0.05 -6.96 -0.43
C GLU A 124 0.41 -5.52 -0.84
N VAL A 125 0.05 -5.12 -2.06
CA VAL A 125 0.13 -3.73 -2.56
C VAL A 125 -1.24 -3.21 -3.02
N ARG A 126 -1.52 -1.92 -2.82
CA ARG A 126 -2.77 -1.27 -3.31
C ARG A 126 -2.68 -0.75 -4.74
N VAL A 127 -1.47 -0.45 -5.21
CA VAL A 127 -1.23 0.18 -6.51
C VAL A 127 -0.52 -0.77 -7.46
N PHE A 128 -0.66 -0.49 -8.75
CA PHE A 128 -0.09 -1.32 -9.80
C PHE A 128 0.22 -0.47 -11.04
N HIS A 129 1.35 -0.76 -11.65
CA HIS A 129 1.72 -0.24 -12.97
C HIS A 129 2.77 -1.17 -13.57
N CYS A 130 2.44 -1.83 -14.69
CA CYS A 130 3.36 -2.72 -15.43
C CYS A 130 4.16 -3.69 -14.54
N THR A 131 3.48 -4.33 -13.58
CA THR A 131 4.07 -5.16 -12.52
C THR A 131 3.44 -6.55 -12.41
N GLN A 132 2.68 -6.96 -13.43
CA GLN A 132 1.99 -8.26 -13.52
C GLN A 132 2.91 -9.48 -13.31
N SER A 133 4.19 -9.35 -13.63
CA SER A 133 5.16 -10.45 -13.49
C SER A 133 5.59 -10.72 -12.05
N LEU A 134 5.23 -9.86 -11.10
CA LEU A 134 5.61 -10.01 -9.70
C LEU A 134 4.67 -11.00 -8.98
N PRO A 135 5.21 -11.99 -8.24
CA PRO A 135 4.42 -13.00 -7.54
C PRO A 135 3.92 -12.47 -6.18
N ILE A 136 3.13 -11.39 -6.21
CA ILE A 136 2.63 -10.68 -5.01
C ILE A 136 1.13 -10.46 -5.12
N PHE A 137 0.47 -10.13 -4.00
CA PHE A 137 -0.95 -9.83 -4.00
C PHE A 137 -1.25 -8.36 -4.27
N TYR A 138 -2.22 -8.13 -5.15
CA TYR A 138 -2.75 -6.80 -5.45
C TYR A 138 -4.11 -6.61 -4.79
N ARG A 139 -4.17 -5.74 -3.79
CA ARG A 139 -5.44 -5.36 -3.18
C ARG A 139 -6.15 -4.34 -4.04
N THR A 140 -7.43 -4.58 -4.25
CA THR A 140 -8.33 -3.63 -4.91
C THR A 140 -8.67 -2.45 -4.00
N MET A 141 -9.14 -1.33 -4.57
CA MET A 141 -9.44 -0.11 -3.79
C MET A 141 -10.47 -0.34 -2.66
N ASP A 142 -10.39 0.54 -1.67
CA ASP A 142 -11.27 0.53 -0.50
C ASP A 142 -12.74 0.49 -0.92
N ARG A 143 -13.49 -0.45 -0.34
CA ARG A 143 -14.94 -0.55 -0.56
C ARG A 143 -15.73 -0.06 0.63
N LEU A 144 -16.93 0.43 0.36
CA LEU A 144 -17.87 0.80 1.41
C LEU A 144 -18.59 -0.42 1.95
N SER A 145 -19.02 -0.35 3.21
CA SER A 145 -19.94 -1.29 3.84
C SER A 145 -21.37 -1.17 3.28
N THR A 146 -21.54 -1.31 1.96
CA THR A 146 -22.81 -1.18 1.22
C THR A 146 -22.99 -2.29 0.19
N TRP A 147 -24.24 -2.55 -0.22
CA TRP A 147 -24.55 -3.46 -1.33
C TRP A 147 -24.16 -2.86 -2.70
N ASN A 148 -24.39 -1.55 -2.87
CA ASN A 148 -24.27 -0.81 -4.13
C ASN A 148 -23.13 0.22 -4.09
N ASN A 149 -23.03 1.05 -5.13
CA ASN A 149 -21.99 2.07 -5.34
C ASN A 149 -20.60 1.43 -5.49
N ILE A 150 -19.67 1.72 -4.59
CA ILE A 150 -18.35 1.07 -4.48
C ILE A 150 -18.39 -0.02 -3.37
N GLY A 151 -19.50 -0.76 -3.29
CA GLY A 151 -19.77 -1.79 -2.29
C GLY A 151 -19.60 -3.20 -2.85
N LEU A 152 -20.33 -4.17 -2.29
CA LEU A 152 -20.24 -5.59 -2.64
C LEU A 152 -20.49 -5.86 -4.13
N ASN A 153 -21.42 -5.15 -4.78
CA ASN A 153 -21.72 -5.32 -6.21
C ASN A 153 -20.53 -5.07 -7.15
N THR A 154 -19.49 -4.38 -6.68
CA THR A 154 -18.28 -4.09 -7.47
C THR A 154 -17.18 -5.14 -7.31
N LEU A 155 -17.32 -6.10 -6.40
CA LEU A 155 -16.27 -7.05 -6.08
C LEU A 155 -15.88 -7.90 -7.29
N ILE A 156 -16.84 -8.68 -7.81
CA ILE A 156 -16.68 -9.53 -8.98
C ILE A 156 -16.17 -8.77 -10.21
N PRO A 157 -16.80 -7.66 -10.68
CA PRO A 157 -16.34 -6.99 -11.89
C PRO A 157 -14.92 -6.42 -11.76
N VAL A 158 -14.52 -5.93 -10.58
CA VAL A 158 -13.16 -5.41 -10.36
C VAL A 158 -12.13 -6.53 -10.33
N VAL A 159 -12.38 -7.63 -9.61
CA VAL A 159 -11.49 -8.80 -9.55
C VAL A 159 -11.28 -9.40 -10.96
N LEU A 160 -12.36 -9.55 -11.73
CA LEU A 160 -12.29 -9.99 -13.12
C LEU A 160 -11.49 -9.01 -14.00
N ASN A 161 -11.69 -7.69 -13.82
CA ASN A 161 -10.93 -6.69 -14.55
C ASN A 161 -9.42 -6.77 -14.23
N PHE A 162 -9.03 -7.01 -12.97
CA PHE A 162 -7.63 -7.25 -12.61
C PHE A 162 -7.08 -8.49 -13.33
N GLY A 163 -7.83 -9.59 -13.32
CA GLY A 163 -7.47 -10.83 -14.02
C GLY A 163 -7.26 -10.62 -15.52
N LEU A 164 -8.15 -9.87 -16.18
CA LEU A 164 -8.03 -9.52 -17.61
C LEU A 164 -6.76 -8.69 -17.92
N HIS A 165 -6.27 -7.90 -16.97
CA HIS A 165 -5.04 -7.12 -17.10
C HIS A 165 -3.78 -7.87 -16.64
N GLY A 166 -3.90 -9.14 -16.28
CA GLY A 166 -2.78 -10.02 -15.88
C GLY A 166 -2.42 -9.96 -14.39
N TYR A 167 -3.26 -9.35 -13.54
CA TYR A 167 -3.06 -9.32 -12.08
C TYR A 167 -3.85 -10.46 -11.42
N TYR A 168 -3.33 -11.69 -11.57
CA TYR A 168 -4.03 -12.92 -11.16
C TYR A 168 -4.16 -13.07 -9.64
N TYR A 169 -3.13 -12.69 -8.88
CA TYR A 169 -3.18 -12.66 -7.43
C TYR A 169 -3.72 -11.32 -6.98
N ASN A 170 -5.04 -11.18 -6.98
CA ASN A 170 -5.69 -10.00 -6.46
C ASN A 170 -6.64 -10.37 -5.32
N LEU A 171 -6.80 -9.45 -4.38
CA LEU A 171 -7.68 -9.65 -3.24
C LEU A 171 -8.69 -8.50 -3.12
N PRO A 172 -9.98 -8.83 -2.92
CA PRO A 172 -10.95 -7.84 -2.52
C PRO A 172 -10.55 -7.30 -1.14
N ASP A 173 -10.79 -6.01 -0.93
CA ASP A 173 -10.54 -5.38 0.36
C ASP A 173 -11.35 -6.05 1.49
N MET A 174 -11.10 -5.66 2.75
CA MET A 174 -11.66 -6.29 3.96
C MET A 174 -13.10 -6.80 3.81
N ILE A 175 -13.34 -8.03 4.27
CA ILE A 175 -14.67 -8.64 4.35
C ILE A 175 -15.65 -7.69 5.05
N GLY A 176 -16.75 -7.38 4.36
CA GLY A 176 -17.79 -6.46 4.84
C GLY A 176 -17.56 -4.99 4.48
N GLY A 177 -16.43 -4.65 3.85
CA GLY A 177 -16.06 -3.29 3.46
C GLY A 177 -15.55 -2.42 4.62
N ASN A 178 -15.09 -1.22 4.30
CA ASN A 178 -14.65 -0.22 5.27
C ASN A 178 -15.85 0.49 5.88
N GLY A 179 -15.83 0.59 7.21
CA GLY A 179 -16.80 1.36 7.98
C GLY A 179 -16.33 2.80 8.19
N TYR A 180 -16.50 3.66 7.18
CA TYR A 180 -16.23 5.10 7.32
C TYR A 180 -17.39 5.83 7.98
N ASN A 181 -17.10 6.94 8.67
CA ASN A 181 -18.09 7.85 9.25
C ASN A 181 -19.15 7.16 10.16
N GLY A 182 -18.74 6.12 10.87
CA GLY A 182 -19.62 5.37 11.78
C GLY A 182 -20.57 4.39 11.08
N GLN A 183 -20.53 4.26 9.75
CA GLN A 183 -21.29 3.25 9.03
C GLN A 183 -20.76 1.86 9.38
N ARG A 184 -21.68 0.93 9.68
CA ARG A 184 -21.35 -0.46 10.01
C ARG A 184 -21.94 -1.40 8.97
N CYS A 185 -21.17 -2.44 8.66
CA CYS A 185 -21.64 -3.55 7.83
C CYS A 185 -22.80 -4.27 8.54
N SER A 186 -23.90 -4.52 7.83
CA SER A 186 -24.98 -5.34 8.38
C SER A 186 -24.56 -6.80 8.46
N LYS A 187 -25.17 -7.57 9.36
CA LYS A 187 -24.90 -9.02 9.48
C LYS A 187 -25.07 -9.74 8.15
N GLU A 188 -26.13 -9.42 7.42
CA GLU A 188 -26.41 -10.04 6.12
C GLU A 188 -25.33 -9.68 5.09
N LEU A 189 -24.97 -8.41 4.98
CA LEU A 189 -23.94 -7.96 4.05
C LEU A 189 -22.59 -8.64 4.34
N TYR A 190 -22.21 -8.75 5.62
CA TYR A 190 -21.00 -9.45 6.04
C TYR A 190 -21.00 -10.93 5.62
N ILE A 191 -22.12 -11.63 5.82
CA ILE A 191 -22.27 -13.04 5.41
C ILE A 191 -22.14 -13.17 3.89
N ARG A 192 -22.78 -12.28 3.11
CA ARG A 192 -22.69 -12.33 1.65
C ARG A 192 -21.28 -12.01 1.14
N TRP A 193 -20.55 -11.14 1.84
CA TRP A 193 -19.17 -10.85 1.52
C TRP A 193 -18.27 -12.07 1.76
N MET A 194 -18.41 -12.73 2.92
CA MET A 194 -17.70 -13.98 3.22
C MET A 194 -17.92 -15.06 2.16
N GLN A 195 -19.16 -15.19 1.67
CA GLN A 195 -19.51 -16.15 0.62
C GLN A 195 -18.86 -15.85 -0.73
N ASN A 196 -18.47 -14.60 -1.00
CA ASN A 196 -17.74 -14.24 -2.22
C ASN A 196 -16.23 -14.47 -2.09
N ASP A 197 -15.68 -14.31 -0.89
CA ASP A 197 -14.22 -14.33 -0.66
C ASP A 197 -13.68 -15.72 -0.31
N ILE A 198 -14.55 -16.65 0.10
CA ILE A 198 -14.17 -18.02 0.46
C ILE A 198 -14.64 -18.95 -0.66
N ASP A 199 -13.69 -19.47 -1.44
CA ASP A 199 -13.96 -20.64 -2.28
C ASP A 199 -14.22 -21.86 -1.38
N TYR A 200 -15.39 -22.46 -1.55
CA TYR A 200 -15.69 -23.79 -1.00
C TYR A 200 -15.16 -24.84 -1.99
N GLU A 201 -13.86 -25.08 -1.97
CA GLU A 201 -13.24 -26.31 -2.48
C GLU A 201 -12.41 -26.97 -1.38
#